data_AF-A0A941L8K1-F1
#
_entry.id   AF-A0A941L8K1-F1
#
_cell.length_a   1.000
_cell.length_b   1.000
_cell.length_c   1.000
_cell.angle_alpha   90.00
_cell.angle_beta   90.00
_cell.angle_gamma   90.00
#
_symmetry.space_group_name_H-M   'P 1'
#
loop_
_entity.id
_entity.type
_entity.pdbx_description
1 polymer ?
#
loop_
_entity_poly.entity_id
_entity_poly.type
_entity_poly.pdbx_seq_one_letter_code
_entity_poly.pdbx_strand_id
1 'polypeptide(L)' 'MELNTDETTYFYSDEIAVDPSNFSQHKFGGWSEYMKASNGALPLKYTLKNKQYTWTATAVEISKMELSNEEFDLKKVLGS' A
#
# COMPACT_ATOMS: atom_id res chain seq x y z
N MET A 1 -14.84 -17.30 -22.01
CA MET A 1 -13.48 -17.03 -21.50
C MET A 1 -13.68 -16.53 -20.08
N GLU A 2 -13.36 -17.31 -19.05
CA GLU A 2 -13.44 -16.80 -17.67
C GLU A 2 -12.36 -15.73 -17.50
N LEU A 3 -12.78 -14.51 -17.19
CA LEU A 3 -11.89 -13.43 -16.78
C LEU A 3 -11.36 -13.82 -15.39
N ASN A 4 -10.15 -14.36 -15.34
CA ASN A 4 -9.46 -14.65 -14.09
C ASN A 4 -8.91 -13.35 -13.53
N THR A 5 -9.75 -12.57 -12.87
CA THR A 5 -9.33 -11.33 -12.23
C THR A 5 -8.95 -11.61 -10.80
N ASP A 6 -7.70 -11.31 -10.46
CA ASP A 6 -7.30 -11.17 -9.06
C ASP A 6 -8.10 -10.01 -8.46
N GLU A 7 -8.67 -10.22 -7.28
CA GLU A 7 -9.50 -9.24 -6.59
C GLU A 7 -8.82 -8.80 -5.30
N THR A 8 -8.68 -7.49 -5.11
CA THR A 8 -8.21 -6.92 -3.84
C THR A 8 -9.30 -6.06 -3.22
N THR A 9 -9.76 -6.43 -2.03
CA THR A 9 -10.66 -5.60 -1.22
C THR A 9 -9.84 -4.85 -0.17
N TYR A 10 -10.03 -3.54 -0.07
CA TYR A 10 -9.37 -2.67 0.91
C TYR A 10 -10.37 -2.19 1.95
N PHE A 11 -9.95 -2.18 3.21
CA PHE A 11 -10.66 -1.59 4.34
C PHE A 11 -9.79 -0.46 4.90
N TYR A 12 -10.33 0.75 4.96
CA TYR A 12 -9.59 1.95 5.33
C TYR A 12 -10.46 2.89 6.18
N SER A 13 -9.80 3.84 6.85
CA SER A 13 -10.42 5.00 7.50
C SER A 13 -9.88 6.26 6.84
N ASP A 14 -10.73 7.26 6.62
CA ASP A 14 -10.35 8.57 6.09
C ASP A 14 -9.57 9.43 7.10
N GLU A 15 -9.58 9.05 8.38
CA GLU A 15 -8.81 9.69 9.45
C GLU A 15 -7.28 9.53 9.28
N ILE A 16 -6.85 8.49 8.57
CA ILE A 16 -5.43 8.17 8.37
C ILE A 16 -5.12 8.25 6.87
N ALA A 17 -4.86 9.47 6.40
CA ALA A 17 -4.63 9.76 5.00
C ALA A 17 -3.30 10.48 4.75
N VAL A 18 -2.78 10.28 3.55
CA VAL A 18 -1.58 10.94 3.01
C VAL A 18 -1.93 11.70 1.73
N ASP A 19 -1.06 12.56 1.23
CA ASP A 19 -1.28 13.17 -0.09
C ASP A 19 -1.11 12.09 -1.19
N PRO A 20 -2.17 11.73 -1.93
CA PRO A 20 -2.10 10.71 -2.98
C PRO A 20 -1.21 11.13 -4.16
N SER A 21 -0.92 12.42 -4.33
CA SER A 21 -0.07 12.92 -5.42
C SER A 21 1.36 12.36 -5.37
N ASN A 22 1.86 12.10 -4.15
CA ASN A 22 3.16 11.47 -3.88
C ASN A 22 3.28 10.07 -4.50
N PHE A 23 2.17 9.38 -4.76
CA PHE A 23 2.12 8.03 -5.30
C PHE A 23 1.68 7.96 -6.77
N SER A 24 1.52 9.10 -7.45
CA SER A 24 1.02 9.18 -8.83
C SER A 24 1.84 8.38 -9.86
N GLN A 25 3.12 8.14 -9.58
CA GLN A 25 4.02 7.34 -10.43
C GLN A 25 4.07 5.85 -10.04
N HIS A 26 3.47 5.45 -8.91
CA HIS A 26 3.48 4.07 -8.43
C HIS A 26 2.32 3.27 -9.03
N LYS A 27 2.49 2.80 -10.25
CA LYS A 27 1.45 2.02 -10.99
C LYS A 27 1.45 0.53 -10.65
N PHE A 28 2.50 0.02 -10.02
CA PHE A 28 2.59 -1.39 -9.66
C PHE A 28 1.50 -1.77 -8.66
N GLY A 29 0.85 -2.91 -8.88
CA GLY A 29 -0.21 -3.41 -8.00
C GLY A 29 -1.46 -2.52 -7.89
N GLY A 30 -1.64 -1.54 -8.79
CA GLY A 30 -2.78 -0.61 -8.73
C GLY A 30 -2.73 0.38 -7.57
N TRP A 31 -1.55 0.60 -6.97
CA TRP A 31 -1.41 1.43 -5.78
C TRP A 31 -1.81 2.89 -6.03
N SER A 32 -1.39 3.47 -7.16
CA SER A 32 -1.76 4.85 -7.52
C SER A 32 -3.27 5.03 -7.72
N GLU A 33 -3.94 4.01 -8.25
CA GLU A 33 -5.36 3.97 -8.50
C GLU A 33 -6.14 3.84 -7.19
N TYR A 34 -5.69 2.97 -6.29
CA TYR A 34 -6.22 2.87 -4.93
C TYR A 34 -6.09 4.21 -4.18
N MET A 35 -4.90 4.81 -4.17
CA MET A 35 -4.65 6.08 -3.49
C MET A 35 -5.56 7.19 -4.00
N LYS A 36 -5.78 7.25 -5.32
CA LYS A 36 -6.72 8.20 -5.91
C LYS A 36 -8.17 7.91 -5.51
N ALA A 37 -8.58 6.64 -5.49
CA ALA A 37 -9.94 6.24 -5.16
C ALA A 37 -10.28 6.40 -3.67
N SER A 38 -9.30 6.21 -2.78
CA SER A 38 -9.45 6.34 -1.32
C SER A 38 -9.18 7.76 -0.81
N ASN A 39 -8.89 8.71 -1.70
CA ASN A 39 -8.45 10.06 -1.35
C ASN A 39 -7.24 10.05 -0.40
N GLY A 40 -6.29 9.15 -0.64
CA GLY A 40 -5.06 9.02 0.13
C GLY A 40 -5.20 8.26 1.45
N ALA A 41 -6.38 7.72 1.78
CA ALA A 41 -6.55 6.89 2.97
C ALA A 41 -5.68 5.63 2.88
N LEU A 42 -4.96 5.32 3.98
CA LEU A 42 -4.11 4.15 4.08
C LEU A 42 -4.94 2.89 4.39
N PRO A 43 -4.57 1.72 3.83
CA PRO A 43 -5.29 0.49 4.09
C PRO A 43 -4.98 -0.04 5.49
N LEU A 44 -6.02 -0.21 6.30
CA LEU A 44 -5.94 -0.84 7.62
C LEU A 44 -6.04 -2.37 7.53
N LYS A 45 -6.66 -2.85 6.46
CA LYS A 45 -6.69 -4.26 6.08
C LYS A 45 -6.85 -4.36 4.57
N TYR A 46 -6.25 -5.37 3.97
CA TYR A 46 -6.61 -5.79 2.62
C TYR A 46 -6.73 -7.31 2.52
N THR A 47 -7.61 -7.75 1.62
CA THR A 47 -7.77 -9.16 1.26
C THR A 47 -7.57 -9.28 -0.25
N LEU A 48 -6.49 -9.95 -0.64
CA LEU A 48 -6.20 -10.36 -2.01
C LEU A 48 -6.72 -11.78 -2.22
N LYS A 49 -7.53 -11.98 -3.24
CA LYS A 49 -8.11 -13.27 -3.60
C LYS A 49 -7.78 -13.59 -5.05
N ASN A 50 -7.16 -14.75 -5.25
CA ASN A 50 -6.96 -15.34 -6.57
C ASN A 50 -7.33 -16.84 -6.54
N LYS A 51 -7.07 -17.55 -7.64
CA LYS A 51 -7.41 -18.99 -7.75
C LYS A 51 -6.57 -19.92 -6.87
N GLN A 52 -5.38 -19.48 -6.46
CA GLN A 52 -4.41 -20.31 -5.74
C GLN A 52 -4.47 -20.08 -4.23
N TYR A 53 -4.72 -18.84 -3.81
CA TYR A 53 -4.70 -18.45 -2.42
C TYR A 53 -5.59 -17.24 -2.12
N THR A 54 -5.88 -17.07 -0.84
CA THR A 54 -6.39 -15.83 -0.27
C THR A 54 -5.36 -15.30 0.71
N TRP A 55 -4.89 -14.09 0.50
CA TRP A 55 -3.97 -13.41 1.40
C TRP A 55 -4.71 -12.26 2.08
N THR A 56 -4.77 -12.29 3.41
CA THR A 56 -5.21 -11.16 4.22
C THR A 56 -4.04 -10.56 4.97
N ALA A 57 -3.92 -9.24 4.95
CA ALA A 57 -3.00 -8.47 5.78
C ALA A 57 -3.79 -7.45 6.59
N THR A 58 -3.43 -7.28 7.86
CA THR A 58 -4.08 -6.37 8.80
C THR A 58 -3.01 -5.51 9.48
N ALA A 59 -3.20 -4.20 9.48
CA ALA A 59 -2.37 -3.27 10.24
C ALA A 59 -2.59 -3.49 11.73
N VAL A 60 -1.50 -3.66 12.48
CA VAL A 60 -1.53 -3.91 13.93
C VAL A 60 -1.31 -2.64 14.75
N GLU A 61 -0.53 -1.70 14.22
CA GLU A 61 -0.21 -0.43 14.85
C GLU A 61 0.11 0.60 13.77
N ILE A 62 -0.28 1.86 14.00
CA ILE A 62 0.04 3.00 13.15
C ILE A 62 0.60 4.10 14.04
N SER A 63 1.84 4.50 13.78
CA SER A 63 2.53 5.57 14.49
C SER A 63 3.18 6.52 13.50
N LYS A 64 3.21 7.80 13.85
CA LYS A 64 3.91 8.81 13.05
C LYS A 64 5.42 8.58 13.21
N MET A 65 6.11 8.53 12.08
CA MET A 65 7.57 8.43 12.03
C MET A 65 8.12 9.50 11.11
N GLU A 66 9.16 10.20 11.55
CA GLU A 66 9.94 11.09 10.69
C GLU A 66 11.04 10.24 10.04
N LEU A 67 11.09 10.26 8.71
CA LEU A 67 12.07 9.51 7.93
C LEU A 67 13.09 10.49 7.34
N SER A 68 14.36 10.22 7.58
CA SER A 68 15.48 10.97 7.04
C SER A 68 15.96 10.35 5.71
N ASN A 69 16.53 11.18 4.83
CA ASN A 69 17.10 10.69 3.57
C ASN A 69 18.22 9.65 3.78
N GLU A 70 18.88 9.67 4.93
CA GLU A 70 19.97 8.74 5.25
C GLU A 70 19.48 7.30 5.44
N GLU A 71 18.23 7.09 5.86
CA GLU A 71 17.63 5.77 6.02
C GLU A 71 17.40 5.05 4.69
N PHE A 72 17.43 5.80 3.58
CA PHE A 72 17.32 5.27 2.22
C PHE A 72 18.68 5.15 1.52
N ASP A 73 19.80 5.44 2.21
CA ASP A 73 21.14 5.21 1.68
C ASP A 73 21.50 3.72 1.78
N LEU A 74 21.38 3.02 0.65
CA LEU A 74 21.68 1.60 0.55
C LEU A 74 23.13 1.25 0.97
N LYS A 75 24.10 2.17 0.83
CA LYS A 75 25.48 1.90 1.27
C LYS A 75 25.60 1.85 2.79
N LYS A 76 24.86 2.72 3.48
CA LYS A 76 24.76 2.70 4.95
C LYS A 76 23.95 1.51 5.45
N VAL A 77 22.86 1.17 4.78
CA VAL A 77 21.93 0.11 5.21
C VAL A 77 22.49 -1.29 4.98
N LEU A 78 23.17 -1.52 3.86
CA LEU A 78 23.64 -2.87 3.48
C LEU A 78 25.06 -3.20 3.96
N GLY A 79 25.78 -2.24 4.53
CA GLY A 79 27.15 -2.41 5.02
C GLY A 79 28.10 -2.86 3.91
N SER A 80 28.76 -1.91 3.26
CA SER A 80 29.89 -2.21 2.36
C SER A 80 31.10 -2.76 3.12
#